data_AF-A0A147HUD1-F1
#
_entry.id   AF-A0A147HUD1-F1
#
_cell.length_a   1.000
_cell.length_b   1.000
_cell.length_c   1.000
_cell.angle_alpha   90.00
_cell.angle_beta   90.00
_cell.angle_gamma   90.00
#
_symmetry.space_group_name_H-M   'P 1'
#
loop_
_entity.id
_entity.type
_entity.pdbx_description
1 polymer ?
#
loop_
_entity_poly.entity_id
_entity_poly.type
_entity_poly.pdbx_seq_one_letter_code
_entity_poly.pdbx_strand_id
1 'polypeptide(L)'
;MSFDPSTLYLFATMVAGMLGAMLWLFGRQENIHALKWWGTAYLLGAASVALWTVGGSTLDRFVLLGLNAIGFAACGMVWNAARIFHGRKANLPGLVLGPIAWIGAVTTIEDPAMRLTIGAGIVAVYA
;
A
#
# COMPACT_ATOMS: atom_id res chain seq x y z
N MET A 1 -14.92 -10.20 21.91
CA MET A 1 -15.43 -8.86 21.57
C MET A 1 -14.75 -8.42 20.28
N SER A 2 -15.46 -8.44 19.16
CA SER A 2 -14.94 -7.98 17.87
C SER A 2 -15.05 -6.47 17.80
N PHE A 3 -13.96 -5.78 17.46
CA PHE A 3 -14.03 -4.37 17.09
C PHE A 3 -14.78 -4.23 15.76
N ASP A 4 -15.56 -3.16 15.61
CA ASP A 4 -16.14 -2.80 14.33
C ASP A 4 -15.02 -2.58 13.28
N PRO A 5 -15.24 -2.97 12.01
CA PRO A 5 -14.20 -2.93 10.97
C PRO A 5 -13.52 -1.56 10.82
N SER A 6 -14.30 -0.48 10.90
CA SER A 6 -13.79 0.89 10.79
C SER A 6 -12.80 1.24 11.89
N THR A 7 -13.08 0.83 13.13
CA THR A 7 -12.19 1.01 14.27
C THR A 7 -10.90 0.23 14.07
N LEU A 8 -11.02 -1.02 13.60
CA LEU A 8 -9.86 -1.88 13.33
C LEU A 8 -8.94 -1.29 12.25
N TYR A 9 -9.50 -0.78 11.15
CA TYR A 9 -8.73 -0.09 10.11
C TYR A 9 -8.05 1.16 10.65
N LEU A 10 -8.75 1.96 11.45
CA LEU A 10 -8.21 3.19 12.03
C LEU A 10 -7.02 2.88 12.94
N PHE A 11 -7.15 1.93 13.87
CA PHE A 11 -6.03 1.49 14.71
C PHE A 11 -4.88 0.92 13.87
N ALA A 12 -5.17 0.09 12.86
CA ALA A 12 -4.14 -0.44 11.97
C ALA A 12 -3.37 0.67 11.25
N THR A 13 -4.05 1.74 10.79
CA THR A 13 -3.37 2.89 10.16
C THR A 13 -2.51 3.68 11.13
N MET A 14 -2.94 3.86 12.38
CA MET A 14 -2.14 4.55 13.40
C MET A 14 -0.86 3.76 13.71
N VAL A 15 -0.98 2.45 13.89
CA VAL A 15 0.17 1.56 14.14
C VAL A 15 1.09 1.54 12.92
N ALA A 16 0.55 1.41 11.71
CA ALA A 16 1.32 1.45 10.47
C ALA A 16 2.02 2.80 10.28
N GLY A 17 1.37 3.92 10.63
CA GLY A 17 1.96 5.25 10.60
C GLY A 17 3.09 5.43 11.60
N MET A 18 2.92 4.96 12.84
CA MET A 18 3.97 4.97 13.86
C MET A 18 5.18 4.13 13.43
N LEU A 19 4.95 2.89 12.97
CA LEU A 19 5.99 2.02 12.43
C LEU A 19 6.71 2.67 11.24
N GLY A 20 5.96 3.23 10.28
CA GLY A 20 6.51 3.90 9.10
C GLY A 20 7.38 5.10 9.47
N ALA A 21 6.91 5.95 10.38
CA ALA A 21 7.67 7.10 10.86
C ALA A 21 8.95 6.67 11.60
N MET A 22 8.87 5.65 12.45
CA MET A 22 9.99 5.13 13.22
C MET A 22 11.04 4.51 12.30
N LEU A 23 10.63 3.69 11.32
CA LEU A 23 11.52 3.11 10.30
C LEU A 23 12.18 4.18 9.43
N TRP A 24 11.44 5.24 9.08
CA TRP A 24 12.00 6.34 8.30
C TRP A 24 13.03 7.15 9.10
N LEU A 25 12.75 7.44 10.37
CA LEU A 25 13.68 8.13 11.27
C LEU A 25 14.95 7.29 11.51
N PHE A 26 14.80 6.01 11.85
CA PHE A 26 15.94 5.11 12.00
C PHE A 26 16.72 4.94 10.70
N GLY A 27 16.03 4.84 9.56
CA GLY A 27 16.67 4.73 8.26
C GLY A 27 17.50 5.97 7.94
N ARG A 28 17.05 7.14 8.40
CA ARG A 28 17.81 8.40 8.30
C ARG A 28 19.02 8.44 9.23
N GLN A 29 18.90 7.95 10.46
CA GLN A 29 20.00 7.95 11.44
C GLN A 29 21.10 6.93 11.08
N GLU A 30 20.72 5.68 10.79
CA GLU A 30 21.63 4.57 10.49
C GLU A 30 22.09 4.56 9.01
N ASN A 31 21.59 5.49 8.19
CA ASN A 31 21.85 5.60 6.75
C ASN A 31 21.54 4.31 5.94
N ILE A 32 20.64 3.46 6.44
CA ILE A 32 20.20 2.24 5.77
C ILE A 32 19.10 2.60 4.77
N HIS A 33 19.43 2.60 3.47
CA HIS A 33 18.48 2.92 2.40
C HIS A 33 17.23 2.02 2.40
N ALA A 34 17.37 0.73 2.72
CA ALA A 34 16.24 -0.20 2.75
C ALA A 34 15.17 0.20 3.79
N LEU A 35 15.61 0.73 4.94
CA LEU A 35 14.73 1.12 6.04
C LEU A 35 13.94 2.39 5.70
N LYS A 36 14.57 3.34 4.97
CA LYS A 36 13.87 4.52 4.43
C LYS A 36 12.75 4.10 3.47
N TRP A 37 13.01 3.15 2.58
CA TRP A 37 12.03 2.61 1.63
C TRP A 37 10.87 1.89 2.33
N TRP A 38 11.17 1.07 3.35
CA TRP A 38 10.15 0.43 4.19
C TRP A 38 9.27 1.47 4.89
N GLY A 39 9.89 2.47 5.52
CA GLY A 39 9.16 3.55 6.21
C GLY A 39 8.23 4.33 5.29
N THR A 40 8.69 4.69 4.08
CA THR A 40 7.85 5.39 3.10
C THR A 40 6.68 4.53 2.61
N ALA A 41 6.87 3.22 2.44
CA ALA A 41 5.81 2.31 2.04
C ALA A 41 4.69 2.26 3.11
N TYR A 42 5.09 2.14 4.38
CA TYR A 42 4.15 2.13 5.51
C TYR A 42 3.40 3.45 5.66
N LEU A 43 4.09 4.59 5.51
CA LEU A 43 3.43 5.90 5.57
C LEU A 43 2.44 6.11 4.42
N LEU A 44 2.80 5.71 3.20
CA LEU A 44 1.96 5.82 2.01
C LEU A 44 0.71 4.92 2.11
N GLY A 45 0.89 3.69 2.58
CA GLY A 45 -0.21 2.75 2.85
C GLY A 45 -1.13 3.24 3.97
N ALA A 46 -0.56 3.70 5.09
CA ALA A 46 -1.33 4.23 6.22
C ALA A 46 -2.15 5.47 5.82
N ALA A 47 -1.55 6.40 5.06
CA ALA A 47 -2.25 7.58 4.55
C ALA A 47 -3.44 7.19 3.65
N SER A 48 -3.23 6.24 2.73
CA SER A 48 -4.29 5.78 1.83
C SER A 48 -5.47 5.16 2.59
N VAL A 49 -5.18 4.24 3.52
CA VAL A 49 -6.23 3.58 4.31
C VAL A 49 -6.92 4.56 5.26
N ALA A 50 -6.19 5.54 5.82
CA ALA A 50 -6.79 6.56 6.69
C ALA A 50 -7.77 7.46 5.92
N LEU A 51 -7.36 7.92 4.72
CA LEU A 51 -8.22 8.68 3.81
C LEU A 51 -9.47 7.88 3.41
N TRP A 52 -9.30 6.60 3.11
CA TRP A 52 -10.43 5.71 2.80
C TRP A 52 -11.36 5.48 4.00
N THR A 53 -10.80 5.31 5.19
CA THR A 53 -11.58 5.03 6.42
C THR A 53 -12.40 6.25 6.85
N VAL A 54 -11.87 7.46 6.67
CA VAL A 54 -12.55 8.71 7.07
C VAL A 54 -13.47 9.24 5.97
N GLY A 55 -13.06 9.16 4.70
CA GLY A 55 -13.75 9.79 3.58
C GLY A 55 -14.45 8.83 2.61
N GLY A 56 -14.37 7.52 2.81
CA GLY A 56 -14.78 6.53 1.80
C GLY A 56 -16.23 6.66 1.31
N SER A 57 -17.14 7.21 2.12
CA SER A 57 -18.55 7.42 1.77
C SER A 57 -18.83 8.73 1.02
N THR A 58 -17.94 9.71 1.10
CA THR A 58 -18.09 11.04 0.46
C THR A 58 -17.15 11.25 -0.72
N LEU A 59 -16.14 10.38 -0.87
CA LEU A 59 -15.14 10.44 -1.91
C LEU A 59 -15.67 9.91 -3.25
N ASP A 60 -15.35 10.64 -4.31
CA ASP A 60 -15.70 10.25 -5.68
C ASP A 60 -14.96 8.96 -6.11
N ARG A 61 -15.54 8.26 -7.09
CA ARG A 61 -15.06 6.96 -7.59
C ARG A 61 -13.61 7.03 -8.07
N PHE A 62 -13.20 8.16 -8.65
CA PHE A 62 -11.81 8.39 -9.09
C PHE A 62 -10.84 8.53 -7.91
N VAL A 63 -11.25 9.15 -6.81
CA VAL A 63 -10.41 9.27 -5.62
C VAL A 63 -10.25 7.91 -4.93
N LEU A 64 -11.34 7.14 -4.85
CA LEU A 64 -11.29 5.77 -4.33
C LEU A 64 -10.39 4.86 -5.19
N LEU A 65 -10.43 5.00 -6.52
CA LEU A 65 -9.53 4.30 -7.43
C LEU A 65 -8.06 4.65 -7.13
N GLY A 66 -7.77 5.94 -6.98
CA GLY A 66 -6.45 6.45 -6.63
C GLY A 66 -5.93 5.89 -5.31
N LEU A 67 -6.77 5.89 -4.25
CA LEU A 67 -6.41 5.34 -2.94
C LEU A 67 -6.06 3.84 -3.03
N ASN A 68 -6.86 3.06 -3.76
CA ASN A 68 -6.55 1.64 -3.97
C ASN A 68 -5.24 1.45 -4.76
N ALA A 69 -5.03 2.22 -5.82
CA ALA A 69 -3.79 2.19 -6.61
C ALA A 69 -2.56 2.54 -5.75
N ILE A 70 -2.67 3.52 -4.85
CA ILE A 70 -1.66 3.87 -3.85
C ILE A 70 -1.40 2.70 -2.89
N GLY A 71 -2.45 1.97 -2.49
CA GLY A 71 -2.31 0.75 -1.68
C GLY A 71 -1.52 -0.36 -2.38
N PHE A 72 -1.80 -0.62 -3.66
CA PHE A 72 -1.03 -1.57 -4.47
C PHE A 72 0.42 -1.11 -4.68
N ALA A 73 0.64 0.19 -4.88
CA ALA A 73 1.98 0.75 -4.93
C ALA A 73 2.73 0.57 -3.60
N ALA A 74 2.09 0.85 -2.45
CA ALA A 74 2.67 0.63 -1.13
C ALA A 74 3.09 -0.83 -0.94
N CYS A 75 2.24 -1.79 -1.36
CA CYS A 75 2.57 -3.21 -1.33
C CYS A 75 3.82 -3.54 -2.18
N GLY A 76 3.90 -3.02 -3.40
CA GLY A 76 5.10 -3.18 -4.24
C GLY A 76 6.35 -2.50 -3.67
N MET A 77 6.21 -1.41 -2.91
CA MET A 77 7.34 -0.75 -2.23
C MET A 77 7.91 -1.62 -1.11
N VAL A 78 7.08 -2.33 -0.34
CA VAL A 78 7.53 -3.25 0.73
C VAL A 78 8.45 -4.34 0.15
N TRP A 79 8.06 -4.94 -0.97
CA TRP A 79 8.87 -5.96 -1.66
C TRP A 79 10.14 -5.40 -2.31
N ASN A 80 10.08 -4.18 -2.84
CA ASN A 80 11.29 -3.47 -3.29
C ASN A 80 12.27 -3.26 -2.14
N ALA A 81 11.77 -2.90 -0.97
CA ALA A 81 12.58 -2.61 0.18
C ALA A 81 13.24 -3.89 0.75
N ALA A 82 12.56 -5.04 0.71
CA ALA A 82 13.16 -6.36 0.98
C ALA A 82 14.29 -6.70 -0.02
N ARG A 83 14.16 -6.35 -1.30
CA ARG A 83 15.25 -6.55 -2.28
C ARG A 83 16.46 -5.66 -2.01
N ILE A 84 16.25 -4.41 -1.60
CA ILE A 84 17.32 -3.48 -1.23
C ILE A 84 18.06 -4.00 0.01
N PHE A 85 17.37 -4.64 0.97
CA PHE A 85 18.01 -5.32 2.10
C PHE A 85 18.99 -6.43 1.67
N HIS A 86 18.66 -7.17 0.60
CA HIS A 86 19.54 -8.18 0.01
C HIS A 86 20.57 -7.60 -0.98
N GLY A 87 20.76 -6.28 -1.03
CA GLY A 87 21.71 -5.63 -1.95
C GLY A 87 21.29 -5.64 -3.43
N ARG A 88 20.05 -6.04 -3.75
CA ARG A 88 19.51 -6.06 -5.11
C ARG A 88 18.91 -4.69 -5.47
N LYS A 89 19.01 -4.30 -6.74
CA LYS A 89 18.42 -3.05 -7.25
C LYS A 89 16.89 -3.06 -7.11
N ALA A 90 16.31 -1.90 -6.81
CA ALA A 90 14.87 -1.71 -6.80
C ALA A 90 14.28 -1.93 -8.21
N ASN A 91 13.22 -2.71 -8.33
CA ASN A 91 12.47 -2.87 -9.58
C ASN A 91 11.29 -1.89 -9.60
N LEU A 92 11.62 -0.65 -9.98
CA LEU A 92 10.65 0.41 -10.26
C LEU A 92 9.58 0.02 -11.30
N PRO A 93 9.91 -0.75 -12.38
CA PRO A 93 8.89 -1.26 -13.30
C PRO A 93 7.82 -2.11 -12.60
N GLY A 94 8.23 -3.01 -11.71
CA GLY A 94 7.31 -3.83 -10.93
C GLY A 94 6.37 -2.96 -10.08
N LEU A 95 6.91 -1.92 -9.43
CA LEU A 95 6.14 -1.02 -8.57
C LEU A 95 4.98 -0.32 -9.30
N VAL A 96 5.15 0.01 -10.58
CA VAL A 96 4.17 0.74 -11.39
C VAL A 96 3.17 -0.20 -12.07
N LEU A 97 3.57 -1.46 -12.33
CA LEU A 97 2.71 -2.44 -13.01
C LEU A 97 1.46 -2.81 -12.22
N GLY A 98 1.52 -2.97 -10.89
CA GLY A 98 0.34 -3.34 -10.10
C GLY A 98 -0.73 -2.25 -10.02
N PRO A 99 -0.41 -0.97 -9.77
CA PRO A 99 -1.37 0.12 -9.91
C PRO A 99 -2.02 0.18 -11.29
N ILE A 100 -1.25 -0.01 -12.37
CA ILE A 100 -1.77 -0.05 -13.75
C ILE A 100 -2.72 -1.24 -13.94
N ALA A 101 -2.32 -2.44 -13.49
CA ALA A 101 -3.13 -3.64 -13.56
C ALA A 101 -4.44 -3.51 -12.78
N TRP A 102 -4.40 -2.84 -11.63
CA TRP A 102 -5.60 -2.53 -10.85
C TRP A 102 -6.54 -1.56 -11.56
N ILE A 103 -6.00 -0.48 -12.16
CA ILE A 103 -6.82 0.47 -12.94
C ILE A 103 -7.47 -0.24 -14.12
N GLY A 104 -6.73 -1.12 -14.83
CA GLY A 104 -7.27 -1.96 -15.88
C GLY A 104 -8.41 -2.85 -15.37
N ALA A 105 -8.18 -3.61 -14.30
CA ALA A 105 -9.17 -4.52 -13.73
C ALA A 105 -10.46 -3.80 -13.29
N VAL A 106 -10.35 -2.63 -12.65
CA VAL A 106 -11.52 -1.86 -12.19
C VAL A 106 -12.33 -1.25 -13.34
N THR A 107 -11.67 -0.91 -14.45
CA THR A 107 -12.35 -0.29 -15.60
C THR A 107 -12.99 -1.32 -16.52
N THR A 108 -12.47 -2.54 -16.58
CA THR A 108 -12.96 -3.60 -17.48
C THR A 108 -13.89 -4.61 -16.82
N ILE A 109 -13.83 -4.78 -15.50
CA ILE A 109 -14.56 -5.83 -14.77
C ILE A 109 -15.57 -5.18 -13.83
N GLU A 110 -16.84 -5.53 -14.02
CA GLU A 110 -17.94 -5.06 -13.17
C GLU A 110 -18.11 -5.93 -11.92
N ASP A 111 -17.78 -7.22 -12.00
CA ASP A 111 -17.96 -8.18 -10.90
C ASP A 111 -17.01 -7.88 -9.70
N PRO A 112 -17.55 -7.55 -8.52
CA PRO A 112 -16.75 -7.25 -7.34
C PRO A 112 -15.92 -8.44 -6.84
N ALA A 113 -16.38 -9.68 -7.00
CA ALA A 113 -15.64 -10.87 -6.55
C ALA A 113 -14.37 -11.08 -7.39
N MET A 114 -14.48 -10.87 -8.70
CA MET A 114 -13.38 -11.00 -9.65
C MET A 114 -12.35 -9.87 -9.49
N ARG A 115 -12.77 -8.66 -9.10
CA ARG A 115 -11.85 -7.57 -8.76
C ARG A 115 -11.03 -7.90 -7.51
N LEU A 116 -11.65 -8.52 -6.50
CA LEU A 116 -10.98 -8.95 -5.28
C LEU A 116 -9.88 -10.00 -5.55
N THR A 117 -10.17 -11.00 -6.40
CA THR A 117 -9.18 -12.03 -6.76
C THR A 117 -8.03 -11.47 -7.58
N ILE A 118 -8.28 -10.53 -8.50
CA ILE A 118 -7.22 -9.86 -9.26
C ILE A 118 -6.35 -9.00 -8.34
N GLY A 119 -6.95 -8.27 -7.40
CA GLY A 119 -6.20 -7.52 -6.40
C GLY A 119 -5.25 -8.41 -5.60
N ALA A 120 -5.76 -9.56 -5.10
CA ALA A 120 -4.92 -10.53 -4.41
C ALA A 120 -3.80 -11.10 -5.31
N GLY A 121 -4.12 -11.38 -6.59
CA GLY A 121 -3.14 -11.83 -7.58
C GLY A 121 -2.03 -10.82 -7.85
N ILE A 122 -2.36 -9.52 -7.99
CA ILE A 122 -1.37 -8.45 -8.17
C ILE A 122 -0.42 -8.40 -6.98
N VAL A 123 -0.94 -8.49 -5.75
CA VAL A 123 -0.13 -8.51 -4.52
C VAL A 123 0.75 -9.75 -4.46
N ALA A 124 0.24 -10.92 -4.85
CA ALA A 124 1.00 -12.17 -4.87
C ALA A 124 2.17 -12.13 -5.88
N VAL A 125 2.00 -11.46 -7.03
CA VAL A 125 3.06 -11.30 -8.04
C VAL A 125 4.22 -10.44 -7.55
N TYR A 126 4.01 -9.61 -6.53
CA TYR A 126 5.09 -8.82 -5.93
C TYR A 126 6.00 -9.59 -4.97
N ALA A 127 5.53 -10.72 -4.43
CA ALA A 127 6.29 -11.60 -3.53
C ALA A 127 7.35 -12.42 -4.27
#